data_AF-A0A3N2BCK3-F1
#
_entry.id   AF-A0A3N2BCK3-F1
#
_cell.length_a   1.000
_cell.length_b   1.000
_cell.length_c   1.000
_cell.angle_alpha   90.00
_cell.angle_beta   90.00
_cell.angle_gamma   90.00
#
_symmetry.space_group_name_H-M   'P 1'
#
loop_
_entity.id
_entity.type
_entity.pdbx_description
1 polymer ?
#
loop_
_entity_poly.entity_id
_entity_poly.type
_entity_poly.pdbx_seq_one_letter_code
_entity_poly.pdbx_strand_id
1 'polypeptide(L)'
;MSAQTDAARLTELLKRERLLATGDGDRYRAMCAPEAIFVLPGMVLNLEQCAAAMDDSPGWDTISITDGQLVPINDGAEAVAYTFEGRRGETTYRASLTSVYRTDGEPVLLLHQHTPLPEA
;
A
#
# COMPACT_ATOMS: atom_id res chain seq x y z
N MET A 1 -8.95 18.06 -18.52
CA MET A 1 -9.55 16.73 -18.29
C MET A 1 -8.63 15.79 -17.52
N SER A 2 -7.30 15.81 -17.75
CA SER A 2 -6.33 14.95 -17.03
C SER A 2 -6.34 15.08 -15.50
N ALA A 3 -6.24 16.29 -14.96
CA ALA A 3 -6.10 16.49 -13.51
C ALA A 3 -7.29 15.97 -12.65
N GLN A 4 -8.52 16.02 -13.18
CA GLN A 4 -9.70 15.49 -12.49
C GLN A 4 -9.69 13.96 -12.48
N THR A 5 -9.20 13.35 -13.56
CA THR A 5 -9.00 11.90 -13.67
C THR A 5 -7.89 11.44 -12.73
N ASP A 6 -6.76 12.14 -12.68
CA ASP A 6 -5.64 11.80 -11.78
C ASP A 6 -6.05 11.86 -10.31
N ALA A 7 -6.84 12.86 -9.90
CA ALA A 7 -7.37 12.94 -8.54
C ALA A 7 -8.30 11.77 -8.19
N ALA A 8 -9.12 11.32 -9.15
CA ALA A 8 -9.99 10.16 -8.97
C ALA A 8 -9.19 8.85 -8.88
N ARG A 9 -8.16 8.68 -9.73
CA ARG A 9 -7.24 7.54 -9.70
C ARG A 9 -6.47 7.47 -8.38
N LEU A 10 -5.91 8.60 -7.94
CA LEU A 10 -5.23 8.69 -6.64
C LEU A 10 -6.16 8.27 -5.50
N THR A 11 -7.39 8.81 -5.48
CA THR A 11 -8.38 8.47 -4.46
C THR A 11 -8.69 6.97 -4.45
N GLU A 12 -8.82 6.36 -5.63
CA GLU A 12 -9.07 4.92 -5.74
C GLU A 12 -7.89 4.10 -5.22
N LEU A 13 -6.66 4.38 -5.67
CA LEU A 13 -5.49 3.64 -5.20
C LEU A 13 -5.27 3.79 -3.69
N LEU A 14 -5.45 4.98 -3.12
CA LEU A 14 -5.33 5.18 -1.67
C LEU A 14 -6.42 4.46 -0.86
N LYS A 15 -7.62 4.24 -1.43
CA LYS A 15 -8.64 3.38 -0.80
C LYS A 15 -8.18 1.93 -0.77
N ARG A 16 -7.50 1.46 -1.81
CA ARG A 16 -6.95 0.10 -1.88
C ARG A 16 -5.83 -0.09 -0.86
N GLU A 17 -4.95 0.89 -0.73
CA GLU A 17 -3.93 0.90 0.34
C GLU A 17 -4.55 0.82 1.73
N ARG A 18 -5.64 1.56 1.96
CA ARG A 18 -6.39 1.48 3.23
C ARG A 18 -6.94 0.08 3.47
N LEU A 19 -7.50 -0.57 2.44
CA LEU A 19 -8.04 -1.92 2.56
C LEU A 19 -6.95 -2.97 2.84
N LEU A 20 -5.77 -2.83 2.24
CA LEU A 20 -4.61 -3.68 2.53
C LEU A 20 -4.08 -3.44 3.95
N ALA A 21 -3.94 -2.19 4.36
CA ALA A 21 -3.42 -1.83 5.69
C ALA A 21 -4.31 -2.29 6.85
N THR A 22 -5.59 -2.55 6.61
CA THR A 22 -6.55 -3.11 7.60
C THR A 22 -7.04 -4.50 7.23
N GLY A 23 -6.42 -5.14 6.24
CA GLY A 23 -6.79 -6.47 5.75
C GLY A 23 -5.98 -7.59 6.40
N ASP A 24 -6.32 -8.81 6.03
CA ASP A 24 -5.65 -10.06 6.38
C ASP A 24 -4.91 -10.64 5.17
N GLY A 25 -4.30 -11.83 5.31
CA GLY A 25 -3.59 -12.49 4.23
C GLY A 25 -4.47 -12.78 3.00
N ASP A 26 -5.74 -13.13 3.21
CA ASP A 26 -6.69 -13.35 2.11
C ASP A 26 -6.95 -12.07 1.30
N ARG A 27 -7.00 -10.92 1.98
CA ARG A 27 -7.07 -9.62 1.31
C ARG A 27 -5.84 -9.37 0.42
N TYR A 28 -4.64 -9.69 0.91
CA TYR A 28 -3.42 -9.55 0.12
C TYR A 28 -3.45 -10.49 -1.10
N ARG A 29 -3.83 -11.75 -0.92
CA ARG A 29 -3.95 -12.72 -2.04
C ARG A 29 -4.94 -12.28 -3.11
N ALA A 30 -6.01 -11.59 -2.72
CA ALA A 30 -7.03 -11.12 -3.65
C ALA A 30 -6.66 -9.83 -4.41
N MET A 31 -5.84 -8.96 -3.80
CA MET A 31 -5.55 -7.61 -4.32
C MET A 31 -4.15 -7.44 -4.89
N CYS A 32 -3.25 -8.38 -4.66
CA CYS A 32 -1.87 -8.33 -5.13
C CYS A 32 -1.65 -9.33 -6.26
N ALA A 33 -0.75 -9.01 -7.17
CA ALA A 33 -0.31 -9.94 -8.18
C ALA A 33 0.47 -11.12 -7.54
N PRO A 34 0.42 -12.33 -8.10
CA PRO A 34 1.19 -13.48 -7.59
C PRO A 34 2.70 -13.20 -7.48
N GLU A 35 3.24 -12.38 -8.39
CA GLU A 35 4.63 -11.93 -8.43
C GLU A 35 4.94 -10.72 -7.54
N ALA A 36 4.01 -10.28 -6.70
CA ALA A 36 4.18 -9.07 -5.91
C ALA A 36 5.33 -9.16 -4.90
N ILE A 37 6.06 -8.04 -4.77
CA ILE A 37 7.19 -7.89 -3.85
C ILE A 37 6.92 -6.78 -2.85
N PHE A 38 7.22 -7.07 -1.58
CA PHE A 38 7.05 -6.16 -0.46
C PHE A 38 8.42 -5.88 0.15
N VAL A 39 8.87 -4.64 0.06
CA VAL A 39 10.13 -4.16 0.63
C VAL A 39 9.79 -3.43 1.93
N LEU A 40 9.92 -4.15 3.04
CA LEU A 40 9.60 -3.65 4.38
C LEU A 40 10.92 -3.38 5.15
N PRO A 41 10.88 -2.70 6.31
CA PRO A 41 12.09 -2.43 7.07
C PRO A 41 12.84 -3.72 7.43
N GLY A 42 14.04 -3.88 6.87
CA GLY A 42 14.91 -5.03 7.14
C GLY A 42 14.57 -6.32 6.40
N MET A 43 13.57 -6.34 5.51
CA MET A 43 13.18 -7.56 4.79
C MET A 43 12.55 -7.30 3.43
N VAL A 44 12.67 -8.30 2.55
CA VAL A 44 11.97 -8.36 1.27
C VAL A 44 11.15 -9.64 1.26
N LEU A 45 9.84 -9.50 1.06
CA LEU A 45 8.88 -10.59 1.10
C LEU A 45 8.21 -10.75 -0.27
N ASN A 46 7.87 -11.98 -0.62
CA ASN A 46 6.90 -12.26 -1.68
C ASN A 46 5.46 -12.19 -1.13
N LEU A 47 4.46 -12.36 -2.02
CA LEU A 47 3.04 -12.33 -1.65
C LEU A 47 2.70 -13.27 -0.49
N GLU A 48 3.04 -14.56 -0.57
CA GLU A 48 2.63 -15.53 0.45
C GLU A 48 3.30 -15.27 1.81
N GLN A 49 4.56 -14.85 1.80
CA GLN A 49 5.25 -14.45 3.03
C GLN A 49 4.62 -13.21 3.67
N CYS A 50 4.25 -12.21 2.86
CA CYS A 50 3.56 -11.03 3.35
C CYS A 50 2.15 -11.37 3.87
N ALA A 51 1.40 -12.18 3.14
CA ALA A 51 0.05 -12.60 3.52
C ALA A 51 0.07 -13.37 4.86
N ALA A 52 0.99 -14.32 5.02
CA ALA A 52 1.17 -15.03 6.29
C ALA A 52 1.54 -14.08 7.45
N ALA A 53 2.40 -13.10 7.21
CA ALA A 53 2.74 -12.09 8.22
C ALA A 53 1.54 -11.22 8.62
N MET A 54 0.63 -10.95 7.68
CA MET A 54 -0.61 -10.22 7.94
C MET A 54 -1.63 -11.07 8.72
N ASP A 55 -1.70 -12.37 8.47
CA ASP A 55 -2.53 -13.31 9.24
C ASP A 55 -2.08 -13.38 10.72
N ASP A 56 -0.76 -13.28 10.96
CA ASP A 56 -0.16 -13.34 12.29
C ASP A 56 -0.06 -11.98 13.01
N SER A 57 -0.31 -10.86 12.31
CA SER A 57 -0.18 -9.53 12.88
C SER A 57 -1.51 -9.05 13.48
N PRO A 58 -1.53 -8.56 14.74
CA PRO A 58 -2.65 -7.73 15.16
C PRO A 58 -2.75 -6.52 14.23
N GLY A 59 -3.91 -6.24 13.66
CA GLY A 59 -4.11 -5.07 12.78
C GLY A 59 -3.87 -3.73 13.50
N TRP A 60 -3.92 -2.62 12.78
CA TRP A 60 -3.86 -1.29 13.39
C TRP A 60 -5.21 -0.87 13.97
N ASP A 61 -5.23 -0.20 15.13
CA ASP A 61 -6.48 0.35 15.71
C ASP A 61 -6.97 1.53 14.86
N THR A 62 -6.03 2.35 14.40
CA THR A 62 -6.31 3.49 13.52
C THR A 62 -5.23 3.62 12.47
N ILE A 63 -5.63 4.08 11.28
CA ILE A 63 -4.72 4.37 10.18
C ILE A 63 -5.04 5.70 9.50
N SER A 64 -4.00 6.48 9.25
CA SER A 64 -4.04 7.71 8.47
C SER A 64 -3.16 7.56 7.22
N ILE A 65 -3.64 8.11 6.11
CA ILE A 65 -2.93 8.18 4.84
C ILE A 65 -3.02 9.63 4.39
N THR A 66 -1.88 10.28 4.20
CA THR A 66 -1.78 11.70 3.82
C THR A 66 -0.77 11.90 2.69
N ASP A 67 -0.73 13.11 2.14
CA ASP A 67 0.31 13.55 1.18
C ASP A 67 0.44 12.66 -0.06
N GLY A 68 -0.70 12.13 -0.53
CA GLY A 68 -0.76 11.24 -1.68
C GLY A 68 -0.32 11.90 -2.97
N GLN A 69 0.50 11.21 -3.75
CA GLN A 69 0.95 11.60 -5.08
C GLN A 69 0.76 10.44 -6.05
N LEU A 70 0.15 10.72 -7.20
CA LEU A 70 0.03 9.76 -8.30
C LEU A 70 1.16 9.98 -9.30
N VAL A 71 1.77 8.90 -9.74
CA VAL A 71 2.78 8.89 -10.80
C VAL A 71 2.33 7.91 -11.89
N PRO A 72 1.78 8.42 -13.00
CA PRO A 72 1.50 7.58 -14.17
C PRO A 72 2.81 7.01 -14.72
N ILE A 73 2.89 5.69 -14.91
CA ILE A 73 4.07 5.04 -15.50
C ILE A 73 3.84 4.83 -17.00
N ASN A 74 2.70 4.21 -17.33
CA ASN A 74 2.18 4.03 -18.69
C ASN A 74 0.68 3.73 -18.63
N ASP A 75 0.05 3.40 -19.75
CA ASP A 75 -1.41 3.16 -19.82
C ASP A 75 -1.90 1.97 -18.96
N GLY A 76 -1.02 1.04 -18.59
CA GLY A 76 -1.33 -0.16 -17.81
C GLY A 76 -0.69 -0.21 -16.42
N ALA A 77 -0.03 0.86 -15.97
CA ALA A 77 0.60 0.90 -14.66
C ALA A 77 0.68 2.31 -14.07
N GLU A 78 0.43 2.40 -12.77
CA GLU A 78 0.49 3.63 -11.98
C GLU A 78 1.25 3.36 -10.69
N ALA A 79 2.01 4.34 -10.21
CA ALA A 79 2.56 4.35 -8.86
C ALA A 79 1.85 5.38 -7.99
N VAL A 80 1.76 5.08 -6.70
CA VAL A 80 1.29 6.01 -5.68
C VAL A 80 2.34 6.11 -4.57
N ALA A 81 2.67 7.33 -4.17
CA ALA A 81 3.47 7.61 -2.99
C ALA A 81 2.62 8.36 -1.96
N TYR A 82 2.76 8.03 -0.68
CA TYR A 82 1.97 8.65 0.39
C TYR A 82 2.65 8.48 1.75
N THR A 83 2.23 9.28 2.72
CA THR A 83 2.62 9.10 4.13
C THR A 83 1.59 8.21 4.81
N PHE A 84 2.07 7.13 5.45
CA PHE A 84 1.26 6.26 6.30
C PHE A 84 1.55 6.53 7.77
N GLU A 85 0.50 6.53 8.58
CA GLU A 85 0.58 6.43 10.03
C GLU A 85 -0.37 5.36 10.54
N GLY A 86 0.16 4.36 11.24
CA GLY A 86 -0.62 3.34 11.95
C GLY A 86 -0.43 3.47 13.45
N ARG A 87 -1.52 3.38 14.22
CA ARG A 87 -1.48 3.40 15.68
C ARG A 87 -2.14 2.15 16.24
N ARG A 88 -1.50 1.54 17.23
CA ARG A 88 -2.03 0.39 17.98
C ARG A 88 -1.58 0.49 19.43
N GLY A 89 -2.52 0.65 20.36
CA GLY A 89 -2.20 0.97 21.75
C GLY A 89 -1.25 2.17 21.85
N GLU A 90 -0.09 1.98 22.49
CA GLU A 90 0.96 3.01 22.62
C GLU A 90 1.93 3.05 21.43
N THR A 91 1.85 2.09 20.50
CA THR A 91 2.73 2.02 19.34
C THR A 91 2.22 2.92 18.22
N THR A 92 3.10 3.76 17.68
CA THR A 92 2.85 4.54 16.45
C THR A 92 3.95 4.21 15.44
N TYR A 93 3.56 3.85 14.22
CA TYR A 93 4.47 3.64 13.10
C TYR A 93 4.18 4.63 11.99
N ARG A 94 5.22 5.30 11.50
CA ARG A 94 5.15 6.28 10.42
C ARG A 94 6.16 5.94 9.33
N ALA A 95 5.73 6.03 8.08
CA ALA A 95 6.60 5.77 6.94
C ALA A 95 6.10 6.49 5.69
N SER A 96 7.04 6.85 4.81
CA SER A 96 6.72 7.15 3.41
C SER A 96 6.61 5.84 2.66
N LEU A 97 5.45 5.60 2.06
CA LEU A 97 5.13 4.39 1.32
C LEU A 97 5.11 4.68 -0.17
N THR A 98 5.48 3.68 -0.96
CA THR A 98 5.32 3.69 -2.40
C THR A 98 4.79 2.35 -2.86
N SER A 99 3.76 2.40 -3.69
CA SER A 99 3.19 1.21 -4.32
C SER A 99 3.12 1.37 -5.82
N VAL A 100 3.30 0.26 -6.52
CA VAL A 100 3.09 0.17 -7.97
C VAL A 100 1.94 -0.78 -8.22
N TYR A 101 0.98 -0.32 -9.02
CA TYR A 101 -0.18 -1.08 -9.45
C TYR A 101 -0.10 -1.37 -10.94
N ARG A 102 -0.50 -2.58 -11.31
CA ARG A 102 -0.97 -2.86 -12.66
C ARG A 102 -2.44 -2.42 -12.76
N THR A 103 -2.78 -1.72 -13.82
CA THR A 103 -4.07 -1.02 -13.96
C THR A 103 -4.78 -1.31 -15.28
N ASP A 104 -4.38 -2.37 -15.99
CA ASP A 104 -5.06 -2.92 -17.16
C ASP A 104 -6.31 -3.74 -16.76
N GLY A 105 -7.20 -3.12 -15.99
CA GLY A 105 -8.38 -3.73 -15.39
C GLY A 105 -8.57 -3.30 -13.94
N GLU A 106 -9.05 -4.22 -13.11
CA GLU A 106 -9.12 -4.01 -11.66
C GLU A 106 -7.70 -3.86 -11.11
N PRO A 107 -7.37 -2.78 -10.37
CA PRO A 107 -5.99 -2.56 -9.95
C PRO A 107 -5.48 -3.65 -9.02
N VAL A 108 -4.29 -4.19 -9.35
CA VAL A 108 -3.57 -5.19 -8.56
C VAL A 108 -2.17 -4.69 -8.21
N LEU A 109 -1.79 -4.86 -6.94
CA LEU A 109 -0.50 -4.38 -6.43
C LEU A 109 0.65 -5.30 -6.90
N LEU A 110 1.73 -4.72 -7.40
CA LEU A 110 2.95 -5.41 -7.85
C LEU A 110 4.15 -5.17 -6.94
N LEU A 111 4.30 -3.94 -6.44
CA LEU A 111 5.40 -3.55 -5.57
C LEU A 111 4.84 -2.71 -4.43
N HIS A 112 5.33 -2.94 -3.22
CA HIS A 112 5.03 -2.10 -2.06
C HIS A 112 6.31 -1.88 -1.27
N GLN A 113 6.64 -0.63 -0.94
CA GLN A 113 7.84 -0.29 -0.18
C GLN A 113 7.52 0.64 0.97
N HIS A 114 8.15 0.38 2.12
CA HIS A 114 8.14 1.27 3.27
C HIS A 114 9.50 1.93 3.45
N THR A 115 9.49 3.24 3.67
CA THR A 115 10.65 3.99 4.15
C THR A 115 10.28 4.62 5.49
N PRO A 116 10.69 4.03 6.62
CA PRO A 116 10.36 4.54 7.95
C PRO A 116 10.75 6.00 8.11
N LEU A 117 9.84 6.78 8.69
CA LEU A 117 10.11 8.15 9.11
C LEU A 117 10.57 8.13 10.58
N PRO A 118 11.38 9.12 11.01
CA PRO A 118 11.70 9.27 12.42
C PRO A 118 10.44 9.33 13.29
N GLU A 119 10.54 8.82 14.51
CA GLU A 119 9.55 9.11 15.54
C GLU A 119 9.44 10.63 15.73
N ALA A 120 8.22 11.11 15.96
CA ALA A 120 7.93 12.53 16.13
C ALA A 120 8.42 13.05 17.48
#